data_AF-A0A9P4NGJ4-F1
#
_entry.id   AF-A0A9P4NGJ4-F1
#
_cell.length_a   1.000
_cell.length_b   1.000
_cell.length_c   1.000
_cell.angle_alpha   90.00
_cell.angle_beta   90.00
_cell.angle_gamma   90.00
#
_symmetry.space_group_name_H-M   'P 1'
#
loop_
_entity.id
_entity.type
_entity.pdbx_description
1 polymer ?
#
loop_
_entity_poly.entity_id
_entity_poly.type
_entity_poly.pdbx_seq_one_letter_code
_entity_poly.pdbx_strand_id
1 'polypeptide(L)'
;MTSNLRIPLPDPKEQRTWAEQMELEKLGEKRFRSKKGAPYGTFTTKNGEPRARAFGGHVYAQAAYACAKTVAPGFVIHATTNLTAKSITGYFTILGLADEPFMYDVNVIRNGGNYCVRRVEVWQGDESQICFSGMCSFKRPEPNFLNIQDPKDMETKYASILGGKKVKDLPIRDDFKDMSQEPCISTTFPAMYTSFLPFAALHKNQAPIDRTNLYIYSANGEATATPDPNLDACAHLYHSDRESIWSLLRSYEVLDVLAVASSLSHTVIFHGGPEKLAFHDSRGRRFFFQETSGRRLSDGRGLHEGRIYDGDGNHVVSTMQDGAMKLNWESEEQMRTREKALQKTSKI
;
A
#
# COMPACT_ATOMS: atom_id res chain seq x y z
N MET A 1 -19.29 -20.72 16.76
CA MET A 1 -20.18 -20.69 15.59
C MET A 1 -20.35 -19.24 15.14
N THR A 2 -19.34 -18.68 14.48
CA THR A 2 -19.46 -17.42 13.75
C THR A 2 -20.27 -17.74 12.50
N SER A 3 -21.50 -17.24 12.45
CA SER A 3 -22.37 -17.36 11.28
C SER A 3 -21.68 -16.78 10.03
N ASN A 4 -22.05 -17.29 8.85
CA ASN A 4 -21.72 -16.78 7.52
C ASN A 4 -22.24 -15.34 7.34
N LEU A 5 -21.71 -14.38 8.10
CA LEU A 5 -22.01 -12.97 7.97
C LEU A 5 -21.28 -12.47 6.73
N ARG A 6 -22.00 -12.40 5.61
CA ARG A 6 -21.52 -11.70 4.43
C ARG A 6 -21.64 -10.20 4.66
N ILE A 7 -20.62 -9.44 4.26
CA ILE A 7 -20.63 -7.97 4.31
C ILE A 7 -20.56 -7.40 2.90
N PRO A 8 -21.19 -6.23 2.63
CA PRO A 8 -21.32 -5.71 1.28
C PRO A 8 -19.96 -5.28 0.73
N LEU A 9 -19.61 -5.84 -0.43
CA LEU A 9 -18.44 -5.45 -1.22
C LEU A 9 -18.54 -3.99 -1.69
N PRO A 10 -17.41 -3.31 -1.99
CA PRO A 10 -17.44 -1.97 -2.59
C PRO A 10 -18.17 -2.00 -3.93
N ASP A 11 -19.12 -1.08 -4.14
CA ASP A 11 -19.85 -0.93 -5.41
C ASP A 11 -19.23 0.21 -6.24
N PRO A 12 -18.83 -0.04 -7.51
CA PRO A 12 -18.48 0.98 -8.48
C PRO A 12 -19.34 2.22 -8.57
N LYS A 13 -20.65 2.03 -8.41
CA LYS A 13 -21.66 3.07 -8.60
C LYS A 13 -21.91 3.84 -7.32
N GLU A 14 -21.55 3.28 -6.17
CA GLU A 14 -21.73 3.88 -4.85
C GLU A 14 -20.37 4.03 -4.17
N GLN A 15 -19.68 5.11 -4.52
CA GLN A 15 -18.34 5.36 -3.99
C GLN A 15 -18.37 5.59 -2.48
N ARG A 16 -17.59 4.79 -1.74
CA ARG A 16 -17.36 4.96 -0.30
C ARG A 16 -16.19 5.91 -0.07
N THR A 17 -16.28 6.72 0.98
CA THR A 17 -15.14 7.47 1.51
C THR A 17 -14.11 6.53 2.14
N TRP A 18 -12.88 7.02 2.33
CA TRP A 18 -11.82 6.24 2.96
C TRP A 18 -12.19 5.87 4.41
N ALA A 19 -12.79 6.83 5.13
CA ALA A 19 -13.25 6.64 6.49
C ALA A 19 -14.32 5.53 6.58
N GLU A 20 -15.28 5.51 5.66
CA GLU A 20 -16.31 4.46 5.62
C GLU A 20 -15.71 3.09 5.26
N GLN A 21 -14.75 3.03 4.33
CA GLN A 21 -14.09 1.78 3.97
C GLN A 21 -13.27 1.21 5.15
N MET A 22 -12.65 2.08 5.95
CA MET A 22 -11.80 1.70 7.07
C MET A 22 -12.59 1.47 8.37
N GLU A 23 -13.91 1.63 8.35
CA GLU A 23 -14.74 1.58 9.54
C GLU A 23 -14.68 0.21 10.25
N LEU A 24 -14.42 0.27 11.56
CA LEU A 24 -14.29 -0.87 12.45
C LEU A 24 -15.38 -0.82 13.52
N GLU A 25 -16.05 -1.96 13.71
CA GLU A 25 -16.88 -2.20 14.87
C GLU A 25 -16.02 -2.67 16.04
N LYS A 26 -16.18 -2.03 17.19
CA LYS A 26 -15.48 -2.42 18.42
C LYS A 26 -16.27 -3.52 19.12
N LEU A 27 -15.69 -4.72 19.20
CA LEU A 27 -16.30 -5.88 19.87
C LEU A 27 -15.81 -6.05 21.31
N GLY A 28 -14.65 -5.46 21.63
CA GLY A 28 -14.06 -5.43 22.97
C GLY A 28 -12.98 -4.35 23.06
N GLU A 29 -12.26 -4.28 24.18
CA GLU A 29 -11.21 -3.28 24.34
C GLU A 29 -10.11 -3.37 23.26
N LYS A 30 -9.85 -4.59 22.79
CA LYS A 30 -8.75 -4.91 21.89
C LYS A 30 -9.15 -5.80 20.71
N ARG A 31 -10.46 -5.97 20.50
CA ARG A 31 -11.02 -6.82 19.43
C ARG A 31 -11.94 -5.98 18.56
N PHE A 32 -11.71 -6.03 17.25
CA PHE A 32 -12.47 -5.25 16.27
C PHE A 32 -12.94 -6.14 15.11
N ARG A 33 -13.96 -5.68 14.40
CA ARG A 33 -14.52 -6.34 13.21
C ARG A 33 -14.69 -5.33 12.07
N SER A 34 -14.30 -5.70 10.86
CA SER A 34 -14.56 -4.86 9.68
C SER A 34 -16.06 -4.77 9.41
N LYS A 35 -16.57 -3.56 9.17
CA LYS A 35 -18.00 -3.34 8.86
C LYS A 35 -18.32 -3.42 7.36
N LYS A 36 -17.32 -3.22 6.51
CA LYS A 36 -17.47 -3.15 5.05
C LYS A 36 -16.58 -4.17 4.39
N GLY A 37 -17.05 -4.74 3.28
CA GLY A 37 -16.24 -5.67 2.49
C GLY A 37 -15.00 -4.98 1.94
N ALA A 38 -13.90 -5.73 1.84
CA ALA A 38 -12.63 -5.22 1.35
C ALA A 38 -12.69 -4.92 -0.16
N PRO A 39 -11.85 -4.00 -0.67
CA PRO A 39 -11.47 -3.99 -2.08
C PRO A 39 -10.98 -5.38 -2.51
N TYR A 40 -11.30 -5.80 -3.74
CA TYR A 40 -11.09 -7.19 -4.15
C TYR A 40 -10.71 -7.37 -5.61
N GLY A 41 -10.03 -8.48 -5.86
CA GLY A 41 -9.86 -9.09 -7.17
C GLY A 41 -10.66 -10.39 -7.28
N THR A 42 -11.04 -10.78 -8.48
CA THR A 42 -11.71 -12.08 -8.69
C THR A 42 -10.67 -13.19 -8.76
N PHE A 43 -10.94 -14.32 -8.10
CA PHE A 43 -10.17 -15.55 -8.28
C PHE A 43 -11.11 -16.74 -8.43
N THR A 44 -10.63 -17.78 -9.10
CA THR A 44 -11.38 -19.02 -9.25
C THR A 44 -10.93 -20.01 -8.19
N THR A 45 -11.87 -20.56 -7.44
CA THR A 45 -11.60 -21.61 -6.44
C THR A 45 -11.24 -22.93 -7.12
N LYS A 46 -10.74 -23.91 -6.35
CA LYS A 46 -10.46 -25.27 -6.86
C LYS A 46 -11.69 -25.94 -7.50
N ASN A 47 -12.89 -25.55 -7.10
CA ASN A 47 -14.15 -26.09 -7.59
C ASN A 47 -14.69 -25.33 -8.82
N GLY A 48 -13.95 -24.35 -9.35
CA GLY A 48 -14.35 -23.55 -10.51
C GLY A 48 -15.24 -22.35 -10.18
N GLU A 49 -15.59 -22.12 -8.90
CA GLU A 49 -16.43 -20.99 -8.51
C GLU A 49 -15.61 -19.68 -8.42
N PRO A 50 -16.08 -18.59 -9.03
CA PRO A 50 -15.45 -17.27 -8.87
C PRO A 50 -15.75 -16.71 -7.47
N ARG A 51 -14.73 -16.18 -6.80
CA ARG A 51 -14.83 -15.57 -5.47
C ARG A 51 -14.06 -14.27 -5.42
N ALA A 52 -14.46 -13.40 -4.48
CA ALA A 52 -13.83 -12.11 -4.24
C ALA A 52 -12.65 -12.27 -3.26
N ARG A 53 -11.42 -12.21 -3.78
CA ARG A 53 -10.18 -12.21 -2.97
C ARG A 53 -9.93 -10.80 -2.45
N ALA A 54 -9.84 -10.64 -1.14
CA ALA A 54 -9.50 -9.37 -0.52
C ALA A 54 -8.13 -8.86 -0.95
N PHE A 55 -8.03 -7.56 -1.18
CA PHE A 55 -6.78 -6.87 -1.40
C PHE A 55 -5.99 -6.78 -0.08
N GLY A 56 -4.78 -7.33 -0.08
CA GLY A 56 -3.91 -7.41 1.11
C GLY A 56 -3.65 -6.05 1.75
N GLY A 57 -3.36 -5.02 0.94
CA GLY A 57 -3.13 -3.66 1.41
C GLY A 57 -4.28 -3.07 2.23
N HIS A 58 -5.53 -3.46 1.96
CA HIS A 58 -6.66 -3.06 2.81
C HIS A 58 -6.58 -3.69 4.20
N VAL A 59 -6.37 -5.01 4.25
CA VAL A 59 -6.26 -5.75 5.51
C VAL A 59 -5.08 -5.23 6.34
N TYR A 60 -3.95 -4.97 5.68
CA TYR A 60 -2.74 -4.37 6.26
C TYR A 60 -3.02 -2.99 6.88
N ALA A 61 -3.62 -2.08 6.11
CA ALA A 61 -3.95 -0.74 6.57
C ALA A 61 -4.99 -0.78 7.71
N GLN A 62 -6.05 -1.57 7.58
CA GLN A 62 -7.10 -1.66 8.59
C GLN A 62 -6.61 -2.32 9.88
N ALA A 63 -5.65 -3.25 9.81
CA ALA A 63 -4.98 -3.80 10.99
C ALA A 63 -4.17 -2.74 11.74
N ALA A 64 -3.49 -1.84 11.01
CA ALA A 64 -2.82 -0.68 11.61
C ALA A 64 -3.82 0.26 12.28
N TYR A 65 -4.97 0.49 11.63
CA TYR A 65 -6.04 1.33 12.17
C TYR A 65 -6.66 0.72 13.45
N ALA A 66 -6.89 -0.59 13.47
CA ALA A 66 -7.35 -1.31 14.67
C ALA A 66 -6.35 -1.13 15.83
N CYS A 67 -5.04 -1.24 15.56
CA CYS A 67 -4.01 -0.94 16.55
C CYS A 67 -4.10 0.50 17.05
N ALA A 68 -4.33 1.47 16.16
CA ALA A 68 -4.46 2.89 16.50
C ALA A 68 -5.64 3.18 17.44
N LYS A 69 -6.73 2.40 17.34
CA LYS A 69 -7.87 2.53 18.26
C LYS A 69 -7.58 2.04 19.69
N THR A 70 -6.41 1.47 19.95
CA THR A 70 -5.99 0.95 21.27
C THR A 70 -4.86 1.74 21.93
N VAL A 71 -4.45 2.87 21.35
CA VAL A 71 -3.47 3.79 21.94
C VAL A 71 -4.15 5.05 22.46
N ALA A 72 -3.51 5.73 23.42
CA ALA A 72 -4.02 6.99 23.95
C ALA A 72 -4.00 8.10 22.87
N PRO A 73 -4.80 9.17 23.04
CA PRO A 73 -4.73 10.33 22.14
C PRO A 73 -3.32 10.90 22.02
N GLY A 74 -3.00 11.41 20.82
CA GLY A 74 -1.69 11.98 20.48
C GLY A 74 -0.66 10.96 19.98
N PHE A 75 -0.96 9.66 20.05
CA PHE A 75 -0.16 8.62 19.38
C PHE A 75 -0.61 8.45 17.93
N VAL A 76 0.34 8.55 17.00
CA VAL A 76 0.09 8.33 15.58
C VAL A 76 0.89 7.11 15.08
N ILE A 77 0.38 6.41 14.06
CA ILE A 77 1.06 5.39 13.26
C ILE A 77 2.23 6.10 12.59
N HIS A 78 3.28 6.21 13.38
CA HIS A 78 4.60 6.72 13.05
C HIS A 78 4.70 8.03 12.28
N ALA A 79 3.72 8.91 12.41
CA ALA A 79 3.89 10.29 11.99
C ALA A 79 4.47 11.14 13.15
N THR A 80 5.69 11.66 13.03
CA THR A 80 6.13 13.00 13.52
C THR A 80 7.59 13.31 13.31
N THR A 81 7.81 14.60 13.01
CA THR A 81 9.07 15.25 12.68
C THR A 81 10.23 14.64 13.47
N ASN A 82 11.10 14.01 12.69
CA ASN A 82 12.50 13.74 12.96
C ASN A 82 12.88 12.36 13.56
N LEU A 83 13.63 11.64 12.71
CA LEU A 83 14.61 10.56 12.89
C LEU A 83 14.59 9.75 14.21
N THR A 84 13.79 8.68 14.19
CA THR A 84 14.28 7.30 14.37
C THR A 84 13.29 6.38 13.65
N ALA A 85 13.77 5.53 12.74
CA ALA A 85 12.93 4.68 11.89
C ALA A 85 11.88 3.90 12.69
N LYS A 86 10.66 3.94 12.19
CA LYS A 86 9.49 3.50 12.93
C LYS A 86 8.50 2.89 11.94
N SER A 87 8.26 1.58 12.07
CA SER A 87 7.56 0.77 11.09
C SER A 87 6.20 0.20 11.52
N ILE A 88 5.39 -0.13 10.53
CA ILE A 88 4.52 -1.30 10.60
C ILE A 88 5.14 -2.38 9.71
N THR A 89 5.30 -3.58 10.26
CA THR A 89 5.73 -4.77 9.53
C THR A 89 4.65 -5.82 9.66
N GLY A 90 4.22 -6.37 8.53
CA GLY A 90 3.19 -7.39 8.48
C GLY A 90 3.53 -8.53 7.53
N TYR A 91 2.96 -9.69 7.81
CA TYR A 91 3.06 -10.89 7.00
C TYR A 91 1.67 -11.33 6.56
N PHE A 92 1.53 -11.61 5.26
CA PHE A 92 0.33 -12.18 4.66
C PHE A 92 0.48 -13.69 4.61
N THR A 93 -0.44 -14.40 5.26
CA THR A 93 -0.30 -15.84 5.50
C THR A 93 -1.31 -16.66 4.72
N ILE A 94 -2.59 -16.25 4.75
CA ILE A 94 -3.70 -16.96 4.11
C ILE A 94 -4.53 -15.96 3.31
N LEU A 95 -5.10 -16.42 2.20
CA LEU A 95 -6.03 -15.64 1.39
C LEU A 95 -7.25 -15.23 2.22
N GLY A 96 -7.57 -13.94 2.24
CA GLY A 96 -8.81 -13.42 2.80
C GLY A 96 -9.91 -13.26 1.75
N LEU A 97 -11.15 -13.45 2.16
CA LEU A 97 -12.36 -13.25 1.37
C LEU A 97 -12.91 -11.85 1.60
N ALA A 98 -13.15 -11.12 0.53
CA ALA A 98 -13.51 -9.70 0.63
C ALA A 98 -14.92 -9.45 1.16
N ASP A 99 -15.81 -10.42 0.98
CA ASP A 99 -17.21 -10.37 1.36
C ASP A 99 -17.47 -10.98 2.75
N GLU A 100 -16.42 -11.28 3.50
CA GLU A 100 -16.50 -11.75 4.89
C GLU A 100 -15.81 -10.75 5.83
N PRO A 101 -16.30 -10.59 7.07
CA PRO A 101 -15.69 -9.69 8.02
C PRO A 101 -14.34 -10.21 8.48
N PHE A 102 -13.33 -9.34 8.42
CA PHE A 102 -12.06 -9.55 9.09
C PHE A 102 -12.20 -9.24 10.57
N MET A 103 -11.64 -10.11 11.38
CA MET A 103 -11.58 -9.98 12.82
C MET A 103 -10.16 -9.59 13.21
N TYR A 104 -10.02 -8.53 13.99
CA TYR A 104 -8.74 -7.95 14.37
C TYR A 104 -8.52 -8.07 15.87
N ASP A 105 -7.51 -8.82 16.27
CA ASP A 105 -7.11 -9.00 17.66
C ASP A 105 -5.80 -8.27 17.96
N VAL A 106 -5.90 -7.26 18.81
CA VAL A 106 -4.78 -6.35 19.12
C VAL A 106 -4.18 -6.69 20.49
N ASN A 107 -2.92 -7.08 20.50
CA ASN A 107 -2.17 -7.30 21.73
C ASN A 107 -1.28 -6.10 22.07
N VAL A 108 -1.37 -5.64 23.31
CA VAL A 108 -0.49 -4.59 23.83
C VAL A 108 0.86 -5.22 24.17
N ILE A 109 1.90 -4.85 23.42
CA ILE A 109 3.28 -5.27 23.71
C ILE A 109 3.93 -4.29 24.68
N ARG A 110 3.71 -2.98 24.46
CA ARG A 110 4.29 -1.93 25.30
C ARG A 110 3.45 -0.66 25.28
N ASN A 111 3.34 -0.02 26.46
CA ASN A 111 2.90 1.37 26.62
C ASN A 111 4.02 2.14 27.35
N GLY A 112 4.79 2.93 26.61
CA GLY A 112 5.77 3.87 27.15
C GLY A 112 5.29 5.31 27.02
N GLY A 113 5.99 6.25 27.65
CA GLY A 113 5.61 7.67 27.64
C GLY A 113 5.51 8.28 26.23
N ASN A 114 6.49 7.96 25.37
CA ASN A 114 6.56 8.47 23.99
C ASN A 114 6.33 7.40 22.92
N TYR A 115 6.31 6.12 23.30
CA TYR A 115 6.30 4.99 22.36
C TYR A 115 5.31 3.91 22.83
N CYS A 116 4.47 3.45 21.92
CA CYS A 116 3.62 2.29 22.14
C CYS A 116 3.87 1.23 21.06
N VAL A 117 3.75 -0.04 21.42
CA VAL A 117 3.86 -1.16 20.47
C VAL A 117 2.64 -2.05 20.62
N ARG A 118 2.09 -2.44 19.47
CA ARG A 118 0.97 -3.36 19.31
C ARG A 118 1.37 -4.49 18.39
N ARG A 119 0.86 -5.67 18.68
CA ARG A 119 0.80 -6.79 17.74
C ARG A 119 -0.66 -6.93 17.32
N VAL A 120 -0.93 -7.24 16.06
CA VAL A 120 -2.27 -7.51 15.55
C VAL A 120 -2.27 -8.83 14.81
N GLU A 121 -3.25 -9.66 15.13
CA GLU A 121 -3.58 -10.87 14.39
C GLU A 121 -4.93 -10.64 13.72
N VAL A 122 -5.04 -11.04 12.46
CA VAL A 122 -6.26 -10.90 11.67
C VAL A 122 -6.66 -12.25 11.13
N TRP A 123 -7.92 -12.59 11.30
CA TRP A 123 -8.45 -13.90 10.91
C TRP A 123 -9.85 -13.76 10.30
N GLN A 124 -10.26 -14.81 9.58
CA GLN A 124 -11.60 -15.00 9.04
C GLN A 124 -12.01 -16.45 9.25
N GLY A 125 -13.31 -16.70 9.44
CA GLY A 125 -13.84 -18.02 9.75
C GLY A 125 -13.44 -18.50 11.15
N ASP A 126 -12.28 -19.13 11.26
CA ASP A 126 -11.71 -19.71 12.49
C ASP A 126 -10.53 -18.86 13.01
N GLU A 127 -10.43 -18.65 14.33
CA GLU A 127 -9.36 -17.84 14.95
C GLU A 127 -7.95 -18.41 14.70
N SER A 128 -7.83 -19.69 14.35
CA SER A 128 -6.56 -20.32 13.94
C SER A 128 -6.14 -20.00 12.50
N GLN A 129 -7.08 -19.51 11.67
CA GLN A 129 -6.84 -19.14 10.28
C GLN A 129 -6.43 -17.67 10.18
N ILE A 130 -5.24 -17.38 10.70
CA ILE A 130 -4.64 -16.06 10.57
C ILE A 130 -4.39 -15.77 9.09
N CYS A 131 -5.01 -14.74 8.55
CA CYS A 131 -4.77 -14.25 7.18
C CYS A 131 -3.71 -13.16 7.15
N PHE A 132 -3.51 -12.45 8.25
CA PHE A 132 -2.48 -11.43 8.40
C PHE A 132 -2.01 -11.31 9.85
N SER A 133 -0.69 -11.20 10.05
CA SER A 133 -0.07 -10.94 11.35
C SER A 133 0.87 -9.75 11.23
N GLY A 134 0.85 -8.83 12.18
CA GLY A 134 1.72 -7.66 12.11
C GLY A 134 2.05 -7.02 13.45
N MET A 135 3.07 -6.18 13.43
CA MET A 135 3.46 -5.33 14.54
C MET A 135 3.40 -3.87 14.12
N CYS A 136 2.74 -3.07 14.94
CA CYS A 136 2.57 -1.64 14.75
C CYS A 136 3.21 -0.93 15.94
N SER A 137 4.07 0.05 15.68
CA SER A 137 4.52 0.96 16.72
C SER A 137 3.92 2.36 16.49
N PHE A 138 3.81 3.11 17.58
CA PHE A 138 3.18 4.41 17.65
C PHE A 138 4.06 5.37 18.44
N LYS A 139 4.01 6.65 18.07
CA LYS A 139 4.80 7.69 18.73
C LYS A 139 3.98 8.96 18.94
N ARG A 140 4.34 9.71 19.98
CA ARG A 140 3.92 11.10 20.14
C ARG A 140 4.83 12.07 19.37
N PRO A 141 4.28 13.18 18.86
CA PRO A 141 5.03 14.32 18.35
C PRO A 141 6.21 14.73 19.23
N GLU A 142 7.34 15.02 18.61
CA GLU A 142 8.50 15.63 19.27
C GLU A 142 8.99 16.79 18.42
N PRO A 143 8.55 18.02 18.75
CA PRO A 143 9.03 19.20 18.06
C PRO A 143 10.51 19.43 18.38
N ASN A 144 11.21 20.15 17.51
CA ASN A 144 12.59 20.65 17.74
C ASN A 144 13.69 19.58 17.79
N PHE A 145 13.78 18.75 16.75
CA PHE A 145 14.91 17.83 16.55
C PHE A 145 15.51 18.02 15.14
N LEU A 146 16.63 17.37 14.86
CA LEU A 146 17.29 17.44 13.56
C LEU A 146 16.45 16.78 12.45
N ASN A 147 16.08 17.55 11.42
CA ASN A 147 15.44 17.04 10.22
C ASN A 147 16.44 17.04 9.06
N ILE A 148 16.95 15.88 8.69
CA ILE A 148 17.98 15.77 7.66
C ILE A 148 17.50 14.80 6.58
N GLN A 149 17.45 15.30 5.35
CA GLN A 149 17.17 14.55 4.13
C GLN A 149 17.84 15.27 2.96
N ASP A 150 18.04 14.57 1.85
CA ASP A 150 18.41 15.23 0.60
C ASP A 150 17.20 16.02 0.07
N PRO A 151 17.34 17.34 -0.18
CA PRO A 151 16.29 18.11 -0.81
C PRO A 151 15.95 17.53 -2.18
N LYS A 152 14.66 17.26 -2.43
CA LYS A 152 14.18 16.83 -3.75
C LYS A 152 13.12 17.78 -4.26
N ASP A 153 13.35 18.38 -5.42
CA ASP A 153 12.26 19.02 -6.16
C ASP A 153 11.60 17.98 -7.07
N MET A 154 10.47 17.43 -6.62
CA MET A 154 9.78 16.35 -7.33
C MET A 154 9.14 16.85 -8.63
N GLU A 155 8.59 18.06 -8.66
CA GLU A 155 7.99 18.62 -9.87
C GLU A 155 9.06 18.90 -10.93
N THR A 156 10.19 19.50 -10.55
CA THR A 156 11.32 19.73 -11.48
C THR A 156 11.92 18.41 -11.95
N LYS A 157 12.16 17.45 -11.05
CA LYS A 157 12.70 16.13 -11.40
C LYS A 157 11.87 15.42 -12.47
N TYR A 158 10.54 15.61 -12.43
CA TYR A 158 9.60 14.93 -13.30
C TYR A 158 8.87 15.84 -14.28
N ALA A 159 9.36 17.08 -14.47
CA ALA A 159 8.72 18.10 -15.31
C ALA A 159 8.54 17.65 -16.76
N SER A 160 9.50 16.92 -17.31
CA SER A 160 9.44 16.35 -18.67
C SER A 160 8.27 15.37 -18.84
N ILE A 161 7.93 14.63 -17.79
CA ILE A 161 6.84 13.66 -17.77
C ILE A 161 5.49 14.35 -17.56
N LEU A 162 5.47 15.34 -16.65
CA LEU A 162 4.29 16.16 -16.39
C LEU A 162 3.87 16.95 -17.64
N GLY A 163 4.79 17.20 -18.58
CA GLY A 163 4.49 17.82 -19.87
C GLY A 163 3.91 19.23 -19.71
N GLY A 164 4.36 19.97 -18.70
CA GLY A 164 3.86 21.30 -18.34
C GLY A 164 2.51 21.31 -17.62
N LYS A 165 1.88 20.16 -17.38
CA LYS A 165 0.66 20.05 -16.56
C LYS A 165 1.00 20.12 -15.08
N LYS A 166 0.12 20.74 -14.29
CA LYS A 166 0.23 20.66 -12.84
C LYS A 166 -0.24 19.29 -12.36
N VAL A 167 0.29 18.83 -11.24
CA VAL A 167 -0.07 17.54 -10.63
C VAL A 167 -1.59 17.38 -10.46
N LYS A 168 -2.27 18.45 -10.02
CA LYS A 168 -3.73 18.46 -9.83
C LYS A 168 -4.55 18.31 -11.12
N ASP A 169 -3.93 18.56 -12.28
CA ASP A 169 -4.56 18.52 -13.60
C ASP A 169 -4.17 17.24 -14.37
N LEU A 170 -3.40 16.34 -13.74
CA LEU A 170 -3.04 15.06 -14.35
C LEU A 170 -4.27 14.19 -14.56
N PRO A 171 -4.30 13.37 -15.63
CA PRO A 171 -5.35 12.38 -15.80
C PRO A 171 -5.34 11.44 -14.59
N ILE A 172 -6.52 11.27 -14.02
CA ILE A 172 -6.76 10.47 -12.84
C ILE A 172 -7.21 9.09 -13.32
N ARG A 173 -6.63 8.02 -12.77
CA ARG A 173 -7.26 6.69 -12.87
C ARG A 173 -8.28 6.59 -11.74
N ASP A 174 -9.43 7.21 -11.98
CA ASP A 174 -10.66 6.99 -11.22
C ASP A 174 -11.56 5.96 -11.93
N ASP A 175 -11.36 5.82 -13.24
CA ASP A 175 -12.01 4.90 -14.15
C ASP A 175 -11.65 3.43 -13.93
N PHE A 176 -12.72 2.63 -13.93
CA PHE A 176 -12.81 1.23 -13.55
C PHE A 176 -12.85 0.27 -14.75
N LYS A 177 -12.55 0.73 -15.96
CA LYS A 177 -12.87 -0.01 -17.20
C LYS A 177 -11.70 -0.75 -17.80
N ASP A 178 -10.47 -0.25 -17.66
CA ASP A 178 -9.30 -0.97 -18.19
C ASP A 178 -8.56 -1.73 -17.09
N MET A 179 -9.23 -2.80 -16.63
CA MET A 179 -8.73 -3.78 -15.67
C MET A 179 -8.07 -4.99 -16.36
N SER A 180 -7.98 -4.96 -17.69
CA SER A 180 -7.56 -6.09 -18.53
C SER A 180 -6.10 -6.51 -18.33
N GLN A 181 -5.26 -5.63 -17.76
CA GLN A 181 -3.83 -5.87 -17.53
C GLN A 181 -3.45 -6.07 -16.05
N GLU A 182 -4.35 -5.84 -15.10
CA GLU A 182 -4.07 -5.97 -13.65
C GLU A 182 -5.21 -6.76 -12.96
N PRO A 183 -5.19 -8.10 -13.01
CA PRO A 183 -6.35 -8.94 -12.70
C PRO A 183 -6.84 -8.91 -11.24
N CYS A 184 -6.16 -8.21 -10.33
CA CYS A 184 -6.40 -8.32 -8.89
C CYS A 184 -7.21 -7.19 -8.23
N ILE A 185 -7.66 -6.16 -8.96
CA ILE A 185 -8.41 -5.03 -8.37
C ILE A 185 -9.71 -4.78 -9.15
N SER A 186 -10.58 -5.79 -9.22
CA SER A 186 -11.89 -5.67 -9.87
C SER A 186 -12.87 -4.73 -9.13
N THR A 187 -12.53 -4.30 -7.91
CA THR A 187 -13.26 -3.23 -7.23
C THR A 187 -12.77 -1.88 -7.61
N THR A 188 -13.74 -1.00 -7.76
CA THR A 188 -13.56 0.43 -7.75
C THR A 188 -12.85 0.89 -6.50
N PHE A 189 -11.59 1.28 -6.68
CA PHE A 189 -10.68 1.63 -5.61
C PHE A 189 -11.29 2.76 -4.77
N PRO A 190 -11.81 2.48 -3.57
CA PRO A 190 -12.47 3.52 -2.81
C PRO A 190 -11.40 4.49 -2.32
N ALA A 191 -11.64 5.77 -2.59
CA ALA A 191 -11.07 6.88 -1.84
C ALA A 191 -9.59 7.25 -2.05
N MET A 192 -8.94 6.81 -3.12
CA MET A 192 -7.61 7.35 -3.51
C MET A 192 -7.52 7.57 -5.02
N TYR A 193 -6.97 8.71 -5.43
CA TYR A 193 -6.56 9.01 -6.79
C TYR A 193 -5.14 8.54 -7.03
N THR A 194 -4.87 7.91 -8.16
CA THR A 194 -3.51 7.63 -8.61
C THR A 194 -3.39 7.96 -10.10
N SER A 195 -2.38 8.72 -10.47
CA SER A 195 -1.98 8.93 -11.86
C SER A 195 -0.89 7.92 -12.24
N PHE A 196 -1.07 7.27 -13.40
CA PHE A 196 -0.05 6.42 -13.99
C PHE A 196 0.78 7.25 -14.97
N LEU A 197 2.09 7.26 -14.75
CA LEU A 197 3.03 7.88 -15.68
C LEU A 197 3.50 6.85 -16.71
N PRO A 198 3.80 7.26 -17.96
CA PRO A 198 4.02 6.32 -19.06
C PRO A 198 5.32 5.51 -18.88
N PHE A 199 5.23 4.36 -18.20
CA PHE A 199 6.36 3.48 -17.84
C PHE A 199 7.35 3.28 -19.01
N ALA A 200 6.86 2.89 -20.19
CA ALA A 200 7.73 2.62 -21.35
C ALA A 200 8.53 3.86 -21.78
N ALA A 201 7.94 5.05 -21.70
CA ALA A 201 8.63 6.30 -22.01
C ALA A 201 9.67 6.66 -20.94
N LEU A 202 9.37 6.40 -19.65
CA LEU A 202 10.29 6.66 -18.54
C LEU A 202 11.54 5.78 -18.55
N HIS A 203 11.41 4.57 -19.09
CA HIS A 203 12.42 3.53 -18.93
C HIS A 203 13.05 3.07 -20.26
N LYS A 204 12.73 3.75 -21.38
CA LYS A 204 13.18 3.38 -22.73
C LYS A 204 14.68 3.08 -22.85
N ASN A 205 15.52 3.80 -22.11
CA ASN A 205 16.99 3.69 -22.15
C ASN A 205 17.60 3.19 -20.82
N GLN A 206 16.78 2.64 -19.93
CA GLN A 206 17.22 2.15 -18.62
C GLN A 206 17.21 0.63 -18.58
N ALA A 207 18.31 0.05 -18.10
CA ALA A 207 18.33 -1.35 -17.74
C ALA A 207 17.22 -1.64 -16.70
N PRO A 208 16.51 -2.78 -16.82
CA PRO A 208 15.43 -3.18 -15.91
C PRO A 208 15.71 -2.98 -14.42
N ILE A 209 16.95 -3.28 -13.98
CA ILE A 209 17.39 -3.14 -12.58
C ILE A 209 17.49 -1.69 -12.09
N ASP A 210 17.70 -0.74 -13.00
CA ASP A 210 17.86 0.69 -12.70
C ASP A 210 16.53 1.47 -12.78
N ARG A 211 15.45 0.81 -13.21
CA ARG A 211 14.15 1.45 -13.42
C ARG A 211 13.51 1.81 -12.10
N THR A 212 13.09 3.08 -12.01
CA THR A 212 12.33 3.61 -10.88
C THR A 212 11.01 4.19 -11.38
N ASN A 213 9.91 3.52 -11.07
CA ASN A 213 8.59 3.97 -11.49
C ASN A 213 8.08 5.04 -10.54
N LEU A 214 7.28 5.96 -11.06
CA LEU A 214 6.66 7.02 -10.28
C LEU A 214 5.13 6.93 -10.37
N TYR A 215 4.51 6.98 -9.20
CA TYR A 215 3.07 7.14 -9.02
C TYR A 215 2.81 8.45 -8.31
N ILE A 216 1.80 9.20 -8.77
CA ILE A 216 1.35 10.41 -8.09
C ILE A 216 -0.05 10.14 -7.56
N TYR A 217 -0.28 10.39 -6.27
CA TYR A 217 -1.52 9.99 -5.64
C TYR A 217 -2.01 10.96 -4.56
N SER A 218 -3.30 10.86 -4.25
CA SER A 218 -3.97 11.67 -3.23
C SER A 218 -5.22 10.96 -2.71
N ALA A 219 -5.77 11.36 -1.57
CA ALA A 219 -7.07 10.87 -1.13
C ALA A 219 -8.20 11.46 -1.99
N ASN A 220 -9.22 10.63 -2.22
CA ASN A 220 -10.45 10.99 -2.91
C ASN A 220 -11.53 11.32 -1.88
N GLY A 221 -12.25 12.42 -2.12
CA GLY A 221 -13.16 13.06 -1.18
C GLY A 221 -12.69 14.44 -0.73
N GLU A 222 -13.56 15.11 0.04
CA GLU A 222 -13.25 16.37 0.71
C GLU A 222 -12.56 16.13 2.06
N ALA A 223 -11.96 17.17 2.62
CA ALA A 223 -11.41 17.11 3.97
C ALA A 223 -12.50 16.72 4.98
N THR A 224 -12.22 15.74 5.82
CA THR A 224 -13.13 15.38 6.92
C THR A 224 -13.17 16.50 7.94
N ALA A 225 -14.36 16.79 8.49
CA ALA A 225 -14.53 17.81 9.55
C ALA A 225 -13.66 17.54 10.79
N THR A 226 -13.29 16.28 11.05
CA THR A 226 -12.36 15.89 12.12
C THR A 226 -11.20 15.09 11.53
N PRO A 227 -10.03 15.70 11.32
CA PRO A 227 -8.86 15.01 10.81
C PRO A 227 -8.43 13.86 11.73
N ASP A 228 -8.25 12.67 11.16
CA ASP A 228 -7.69 11.50 11.84
C ASP A 228 -6.31 11.16 11.22
N PRO A 229 -5.20 11.53 11.86
CA PRO A 229 -3.87 11.35 11.27
C PRO A 229 -3.48 9.88 11.12
N ASN A 230 -4.09 8.98 11.89
CA ASN A 230 -3.90 7.55 11.71
C ASN A 230 -4.61 7.04 10.47
N LEU A 231 -5.75 7.65 10.12
CA LEU A 231 -6.49 7.31 8.91
C LEU A 231 -5.73 7.78 7.65
N ASP A 232 -5.11 8.96 7.69
CA ASP A 232 -4.19 9.44 6.64
C ASP A 232 -2.98 8.50 6.49
N ALA A 233 -2.34 8.12 7.61
CA ALA A 233 -1.25 7.15 7.60
C ALA A 233 -1.70 5.82 6.97
N CYS A 234 -2.90 5.33 7.29
CA CYS A 234 -3.45 4.10 6.69
C CYS A 234 -3.66 4.22 5.17
N ALA A 235 -4.01 5.39 4.65
CA ALA A 235 -4.12 5.61 3.20
C ALA A 235 -2.76 5.49 2.51
N HIS A 236 -1.67 5.94 3.13
CA HIS A 236 -0.31 5.70 2.64
C HIS A 236 0.07 4.21 2.67
N LEU A 237 -0.25 3.48 3.74
CA LEU A 237 -0.03 2.03 3.85
C LEU A 237 -0.75 1.25 2.75
N TYR A 238 -1.98 1.67 2.48
CA TYR A 238 -2.82 1.08 1.46
C TYR A 238 -2.25 1.31 0.05
N HIS A 239 -1.85 2.54 -0.25
CA HIS A 239 -1.25 2.88 -1.55
C HIS A 239 0.14 2.25 -1.74
N SER A 240 0.93 2.11 -0.68
CA SER A 240 2.26 1.49 -0.77
C SER A 240 2.22 0.04 -1.20
N ASP A 241 1.28 -0.76 -0.68
CA ASP A 241 1.09 -2.16 -1.08
C ASP A 241 0.52 -2.26 -2.50
N ARG A 242 -0.38 -1.34 -2.88
CA ARG A 242 -1.02 -1.32 -4.20
C ARG A 242 -0.01 -1.25 -5.34
N GLU A 243 0.94 -0.33 -5.26
CA GLU A 243 1.92 -0.07 -6.32
C GLU A 243 3.27 -0.76 -6.10
N SER A 244 3.27 -1.87 -5.36
CA SER A 244 4.51 -2.57 -4.98
C SER A 244 4.86 -3.70 -5.95
N ILE A 245 4.33 -4.91 -5.74
CA ILE A 245 4.71 -6.10 -6.53
C ILE A 245 4.41 -5.93 -8.02
N TRP A 246 3.36 -5.18 -8.37
CA TRP A 246 3.06 -4.86 -9.77
C TRP A 246 4.12 -3.97 -10.40
N SER A 247 4.64 -3.00 -9.65
CA SER A 247 5.75 -2.16 -10.10
C SER A 247 7.02 -2.99 -10.31
N LEU A 248 7.32 -3.91 -9.39
CA LEU A 248 8.41 -4.87 -9.52
C LEU A 248 8.30 -5.71 -10.81
N LEU A 249 7.13 -6.31 -11.07
CA LEU A 249 6.88 -7.14 -12.25
C LEU A 249 7.00 -6.37 -13.56
N ARG A 250 6.56 -5.10 -13.58
CA ARG A 250 6.75 -4.18 -14.71
C ARG A 250 8.22 -3.85 -14.93
N SER A 251 8.96 -3.50 -13.86
CA SER A 251 10.37 -3.15 -13.96
C SER A 251 11.20 -4.25 -14.61
N TYR A 252 10.92 -5.51 -14.27
CA TYR A 252 11.58 -6.68 -14.85
C TYR A 252 10.93 -7.23 -16.14
N GLU A 253 9.87 -6.60 -16.66
CA GLU A 253 9.16 -7.04 -17.87
C GLU A 253 8.78 -8.53 -17.84
N VAL A 254 8.20 -8.99 -16.73
CA VAL A 254 7.82 -10.41 -16.54
C VAL A 254 6.31 -10.63 -16.41
N LEU A 255 5.49 -9.60 -16.68
CA LEU A 255 4.04 -9.69 -16.62
C LEU A 255 3.45 -10.70 -17.62
N ASP A 256 4.06 -10.83 -18.79
CA ASP A 256 3.64 -11.74 -19.87
C ASP A 256 3.82 -13.22 -19.52
N VAL A 257 4.76 -13.52 -18.61
CA VAL A 257 5.03 -14.88 -18.13
C VAL A 257 4.55 -15.11 -16.70
N LEU A 258 3.80 -14.15 -16.10
CA LEU A 258 3.33 -14.26 -14.74
C LEU A 258 2.19 -15.28 -14.62
N ALA A 259 2.37 -16.28 -13.76
CA ALA A 259 1.32 -17.23 -13.42
C ALA A 259 0.51 -16.78 -12.20
N VAL A 260 1.21 -16.41 -11.12
CA VAL A 260 0.62 -15.92 -9.88
C VAL A 260 1.63 -15.08 -9.12
N ALA A 261 1.15 -14.03 -8.46
CA ALA A 261 1.91 -13.27 -7.48
C ALA A 261 1.12 -13.11 -6.17
N SER A 262 1.84 -12.95 -5.07
CA SER A 262 1.26 -12.66 -3.76
C SER A 262 2.24 -11.87 -2.89
N SER A 263 1.72 -10.97 -2.09
CA SER A 263 2.45 -10.35 -0.99
C SER A 263 2.81 -11.40 0.06
N LEU A 264 4.05 -11.39 0.56
CA LEU A 264 4.50 -12.19 1.70
C LEU A 264 4.68 -11.33 2.94
N SER A 265 5.46 -10.25 2.81
CA SER A 265 5.66 -9.30 3.90
C SER A 265 5.74 -7.87 3.40
N HIS A 266 5.24 -6.93 4.18
CA HIS A 266 5.34 -5.50 3.88
C HIS A 266 5.77 -4.73 5.11
N THR A 267 6.80 -3.90 4.94
CA THR A 267 7.32 -2.99 5.97
C THR A 267 7.23 -1.57 5.48
N VAL A 268 6.57 -0.71 6.24
CA VAL A 268 6.44 0.72 5.94
C VAL A 268 6.95 1.52 7.11
N ILE A 269 7.84 2.47 6.86
CA ILE A 269 8.43 3.39 7.82
C ILE A 269 7.97 4.81 7.49
N PHE A 270 7.38 5.49 8.45
CA PHE A 270 7.01 6.90 8.32
C PHE A 270 8.08 7.79 8.94
N HIS A 271 8.39 8.89 8.26
CA HIS A 271 9.42 9.87 8.62
C HIS A 271 8.84 11.27 8.90
N GLY A 272 7.79 11.63 8.17
CA GLY A 272 7.09 12.92 8.32
C GLY A 272 6.06 12.91 9.44
N GLY A 273 5.65 14.09 9.92
CA GLY A 273 4.55 14.21 10.87
C GLY A 273 3.15 14.18 10.27
N PRO A 274 2.12 14.15 11.14
CA PRO A 274 0.72 14.18 10.72
C PRO A 274 0.46 15.29 9.70
N GLU A 275 1.05 16.45 9.93
CA GLU A 275 0.97 17.60 9.04
C GLU A 275 1.60 17.34 7.67
N LYS A 276 2.61 16.48 7.59
CA LYS A 276 3.26 16.10 6.33
C LYS A 276 2.56 14.94 5.61
N LEU A 277 1.84 14.09 6.35
CA LEU A 277 1.06 12.96 5.80
C LEU A 277 -0.39 13.30 5.46
N ALA A 278 -0.92 14.42 5.97
CA ALA A 278 -2.32 14.79 5.72
C ALA A 278 -2.60 14.98 4.22
N PHE A 279 -3.69 14.40 3.71
CA PHE A 279 -4.10 14.57 2.31
C PHE A 279 -4.79 15.90 2.02
N HIS A 280 -5.08 16.69 3.05
CA HIS A 280 -5.68 18.00 2.94
C HIS A 280 -5.01 18.99 3.91
N ASP A 281 -4.86 20.24 3.48
CA ASP A 281 -4.41 21.35 4.31
C ASP A 281 -5.25 22.62 4.03
N SER A 282 -4.80 23.77 4.55
CA SER A 282 -5.49 25.05 4.34
C SER A 282 -5.49 25.54 2.88
N ARG A 283 -4.67 24.95 2.01
CA ARG A 283 -4.60 25.23 0.56
C ARG A 283 -5.40 24.22 -0.26
N GLY A 284 -5.97 23.20 0.38
CA GLY A 284 -6.84 22.20 -0.24
C GLY A 284 -6.19 20.82 -0.29
N ARG A 285 -6.45 20.07 -1.37
CA ARG A 285 -5.95 18.71 -1.58
C ARG A 285 -4.45 18.70 -1.81
N ARG A 286 -3.76 17.78 -1.12
CA ARG A 286 -2.32 17.52 -1.26
C ARG A 286 -2.06 16.26 -2.07
N PHE A 287 -0.93 16.23 -2.76
CA PHE A 287 -0.50 15.10 -3.58
C PHE A 287 0.85 14.57 -3.10
N PHE A 288 1.05 13.29 -3.34
CA PHE A 288 2.25 12.56 -2.95
C PHE A 288 2.85 11.83 -4.14
N PHE A 289 4.17 11.72 -4.15
CA PHE A 289 4.97 11.08 -5.19
C PHE A 289 5.56 9.81 -4.63
N GLN A 290 5.15 8.64 -5.11
CA GLN A 290 5.73 7.35 -4.75
C GLN A 290 6.68 6.87 -5.84
N GLU A 291 7.98 6.93 -5.55
CA GLU A 291 9.02 6.26 -6.31
C GLU A 291 9.07 4.78 -5.90
N THR A 292 9.16 3.87 -6.87
CA THR A 292 9.21 2.41 -6.64
C THR A 292 10.28 1.76 -7.49
N SER A 293 11.00 0.80 -6.93
CA SER A 293 12.10 0.11 -7.59
C SER A 293 12.10 -1.38 -7.25
N GLY A 294 12.38 -2.21 -8.25
CA GLY A 294 12.60 -3.64 -8.08
C GLY A 294 14.07 -3.95 -7.86
N ARG A 295 14.47 -4.38 -6.66
CA ARG A 295 15.90 -4.56 -6.32
C ARG A 295 16.46 -5.92 -6.61
N ARG A 296 15.62 -6.95 -6.54
CA ARG A 296 16.04 -8.33 -6.75
C ARG A 296 14.86 -9.18 -7.15
N LEU A 297 15.10 -10.11 -8.06
CA LEU A 297 14.21 -11.21 -8.40
C LEU A 297 15.02 -12.50 -8.36
N SER A 298 14.62 -13.45 -7.51
CA SER A 298 15.34 -14.72 -7.32
C SER A 298 14.50 -15.71 -6.53
N ASP A 299 14.65 -17.01 -6.78
CA ASP A 299 14.03 -18.08 -5.98
C ASP A 299 12.51 -17.91 -5.76
N GLY A 300 11.80 -17.60 -6.86
CA GLY A 300 10.34 -17.39 -6.83
C GLY A 300 9.90 -16.17 -6.02
N ARG A 301 10.81 -15.24 -5.72
CA ARG A 301 10.58 -14.06 -4.88
C ARG A 301 11.15 -12.81 -5.51
N GLY A 302 10.64 -11.65 -5.08
CA GLY A 302 11.26 -10.39 -5.43
C GLY A 302 11.09 -9.31 -4.38
N LEU A 303 12.14 -8.49 -4.29
CA LEU A 303 12.26 -7.39 -3.34
C LEU A 303 11.86 -6.08 -4.02
N HIS A 304 10.77 -5.50 -3.54
CA HIS A 304 10.35 -4.14 -3.88
C HIS A 304 10.80 -3.16 -2.80
N GLU A 305 11.27 -1.99 -3.24
CA GLU A 305 11.51 -0.82 -2.38
C GLU A 305 10.73 0.38 -2.92
N GLY A 306 10.22 1.21 -2.02
CA GLY A 306 9.56 2.45 -2.40
C GLY A 306 9.86 3.61 -1.46
N ARG A 307 9.78 4.82 -1.99
CA ARG A 307 9.95 6.09 -1.26
C ARG A 307 8.82 7.04 -1.63
N ILE A 308 8.21 7.66 -0.64
CA ILE A 308 7.08 8.57 -0.81
C ILE A 308 7.51 9.96 -0.40
N TYR A 309 7.25 10.92 -1.28
CA TYR A 309 7.54 12.33 -1.09
C TYR A 309 6.25 13.16 -1.09
N ASP A 310 6.20 14.22 -0.28
CA ASP A 310 5.14 15.23 -0.41
C ASP A 310 5.47 16.24 -1.53
N GLY A 311 4.52 17.14 -1.83
CA GLY A 311 4.69 18.19 -2.85
C GLY A 311 5.81 19.19 -2.58
N ASP A 312 6.27 19.31 -1.33
CA ASP A 312 7.41 20.16 -0.96
C ASP A 312 8.75 19.40 -1.05
N GLY A 313 8.74 18.12 -1.47
CA GLY A 313 9.95 17.31 -1.59
C GLY A 313 10.37 16.56 -0.33
N ASN A 314 9.56 16.54 0.72
CA ASN A 314 9.90 15.84 1.96
C ASN A 314 9.71 14.34 1.79
N HIS A 315 10.73 13.54 2.12
CA HIS A 315 10.64 12.09 2.17
C HIS A 315 9.82 11.68 3.40
N VAL A 316 8.54 11.42 3.19
CA VAL A 316 7.58 11.18 4.27
C VAL A 316 7.43 9.70 4.63
N VAL A 317 7.67 8.77 3.68
CA VAL A 317 7.53 7.33 3.91
C VAL A 317 8.56 6.52 3.12
N SER A 318 9.14 5.48 3.73
CA SER A 318 9.89 4.42 3.06
C SER A 318 9.17 3.09 3.17
N THR A 319 9.28 2.25 2.14
CA THR A 319 8.55 0.99 2.05
C THR A 319 9.47 -0.11 1.52
N MET A 320 9.28 -1.32 2.02
CA MET A 320 9.97 -2.53 1.57
C MET A 320 8.95 -3.67 1.54
N GLN A 321 8.98 -4.49 0.50
CA GLN A 321 8.06 -5.60 0.35
C GLN A 321 8.73 -6.82 -0.26
N ASP A 322 8.46 -7.97 0.35
CA ASP A 322 8.76 -9.28 -0.19
C ASP A 322 7.51 -9.84 -0.86
N GLY A 323 7.64 -10.20 -2.13
CA GLY A 323 6.57 -10.79 -2.94
C GLY A 323 6.96 -12.16 -3.46
N ALA A 324 6.08 -13.15 -3.27
CA ALA A 324 6.18 -14.44 -3.95
C ALA A 324 5.61 -14.32 -5.35
N MET A 325 6.24 -14.98 -6.31
CA MET A 325 5.72 -15.10 -7.67
C MET A 325 6.13 -16.39 -8.34
N LYS A 326 5.25 -16.87 -9.20
CA LYS A 326 5.50 -17.97 -10.11
C LYS A 326 5.48 -17.44 -11.53
N LEU A 327 6.55 -17.70 -12.26
CA LEU A 327 6.70 -17.37 -13.68
C LEU A 327 6.63 -18.66 -14.49
N ASN A 328 5.81 -18.67 -15.55
CA ASN A 328 5.67 -19.78 -16.48
C ASN A 328 6.49 -19.48 -17.73
N TRP A 329 7.65 -20.12 -17.83
CA TRP A 329 8.52 -20.05 -19.00
C TRP A 329 8.17 -21.17 -19.98
N GLU A 330 8.28 -20.89 -21.28
CA GLU A 330 8.10 -21.89 -22.34
C GLU A 330 9.27 -22.89 -22.35
N SER A 331 10.49 -22.43 -22.05
CA SER A 331 11.70 -23.25 -21.96
C SER A 331 12.75 -22.62 -21.05
N GLU A 332 13.71 -23.42 -20.59
CA GLU A 332 14.85 -22.92 -19.83
C GLU A 332 15.73 -21.97 -20.65
N GLU A 333 15.81 -22.18 -21.96
CA GLU A 333 16.55 -21.32 -22.88
C GLU A 333 15.91 -19.92 -23.00
N GLN A 334 14.58 -19.85 -23.08
CA GLN A 334 13.84 -18.59 -23.07
C GLN A 334 14.13 -17.81 -21.78
N MET A 335 14.06 -18.49 -20.64
CA MET A 335 14.33 -17.90 -19.33
C MET A 335 15.76 -17.36 -19.23
N ARG A 336 16.78 -18.18 -19.56
CA ARG A 336 18.20 -17.77 -19.51
C ARG A 336 18.52 -16.62 -20.45
N THR A 337 17.89 -16.59 -21.62
CA THR A 337 18.05 -15.49 -22.59
C THR A 337 17.50 -14.18 -22.03
N ARG A 338 16.31 -14.23 -21.41
CA ARG A 338 15.70 -13.06 -20.78
C ARG A 338 16.50 -12.59 -19.57
N GLU A 339 16.94 -13.51 -18.71
CA GLU A 339 17.80 -13.20 -17.56
C GLU A 339 19.04 -12.41 -17.99
N LYS A 340 19.76 -12.88 -19.03
CA LYS A 340 20.93 -12.18 -19.58
C LYS A 340 20.58 -10.79 -20.11
N ALA A 341 19.39 -10.61 -20.69
CA ALA A 341 18.95 -9.29 -21.15
C ALA A 341 18.65 -8.34 -19.98
N LEU A 342 18.02 -8.83 -18.91
CA LEU A 342 17.70 -8.05 -17.71
C LEU A 342 18.96 -7.67 -16.90
N GLN A 343 20.00 -8.50 -16.93
CA GLN A 343 21.28 -8.28 -16.24
C GLN A 343 22.24 -7.35 -16.99
N LYS A 344 21.99 -7.05 -18.27
CA LYS A 344 22.81 -6.07 -19.00
C LYS A 344 22.52 -4.69 -18.42
N THR A 345 23.49 -4.15 -17.67
CA THR A 345 23.48 -2.74 -17.29
C THR A 345 23.57 -1.86 -18.53
N SER A 346 22.87 -0.72 -18.50
CA SER A 346 23.07 0.31 -19.52
C SER A 346 24.56 0.70 -19.47
N LYS A 347 25.29 0.55 -20.58
CA LYS A 347 26.60 1.18 -20.72
C LYS A 347 26.34 2.68 -20.63
N ILE A 348 26.83 3.31 -19.56
CA ILE A 348 26.78 4.76 -19.32
C ILE A 348 27.42 5.48 -20.49
#